data_AF-A0A8S0W5D9-F1
#
_entry.id   AF-A0A8S0W5D9-F1
#
_cell.length_a   1.000
_cell.length_b   1.000
_cell.length_c   1.000
_cell.angle_alpha   90.00
_cell.angle_beta   90.00
_cell.angle_gamma   90.00
#
_symmetry.space_group_name_H-M   'P 1'
#
loop_
_entity.id
_entity.type
_entity.pdbx_description
1 polymer ?
#
loop_
_entity_poly.entity_id
_entity_poly.type
_entity_poly.pdbx_seq_one_letter_code
_entity_poly.pdbx_strand_id
1 'polypeptide(L)'
;MSNTIALYPLSNFTFSTKEAQPEEDPSVSARLQRLQNNYEDFGMRRTVEGILVVHDHGHPHILMLQIANAFFKLPGDYLKPGEDEIEGLKRRLDERLAPPPGSQFDQITHGINNEWEIGDCLAQWWRPNFETFMYPFIPAHITKPKECKKLFVVQMPEKKVLAVPKNMKLLAIPLFELYDNAARYGPQLSAIPHLLSRGPLTVAGFAHRLPVELIEMIVHYVAEDSDYGTLASIARVNKALCEQARRLLYRTVSNRERGPELTAHPKCLKDFPHLGKYVHSYTILHSECYTGHDTEAHASPLSYPGTIYKNFINLKELSLKFEGRSPSSLLRFPDPPFQLETLRWKGRANTSALVGFLETQHKLRRLEVHLPANIRTDLSTGSCPNLLYLSGCRSTIEACLPGRNVSILIWEECESYDPLEWPDTLRLLSKELGRLKALRLLNWKYRCQLRSVQYLKQVQYLEISHEETTLHSILFALPRLIGLIFPYEFQQRTDVSGIRSPTGTGEFFELYPHLQFIDIQPRRSGILRNFERWVPSSRRLEGTVQKTFWTSDIEQHMPV
;
A
#
# COMPACT_ATOMS: atom_id res chain seq x y z
N MET A 1 -26.11 16.43 11.39
CA MET A 1 -25.19 15.96 12.45
C MET A 1 -25.64 14.55 12.76
N SER A 2 -24.82 13.53 12.52
CA SER A 2 -25.20 12.14 12.78
C SER A 2 -25.15 11.88 14.28
N ASN A 3 -26.32 11.71 14.92
CA ASN A 3 -26.38 11.31 16.32
C ASN A 3 -25.72 9.94 16.46
N THR A 4 -24.70 9.89 17.30
CA THR A 4 -23.92 8.68 17.58
C THR A 4 -24.60 7.93 18.72
N ILE A 5 -24.92 6.65 18.52
CA ILE A 5 -25.62 5.83 19.50
C ILE A 5 -24.58 5.13 20.38
N ALA A 6 -24.61 5.41 21.69
CA ALA A 6 -23.73 4.77 22.65
C ALA A 6 -24.25 3.37 22.99
N LEU A 7 -23.39 2.36 22.90
CA LEU A 7 -23.69 0.98 23.32
C LEU A 7 -23.03 0.69 24.66
N TYR A 8 -23.76 0.04 25.56
CA TYR A 8 -23.26 -0.37 26.88
C TYR A 8 -23.13 -1.89 27.00
N PRO A 9 -22.24 -2.40 27.88
CA PRO A 9 -22.03 -3.83 28.05
C PRO A 9 -23.31 -4.55 28.48
N LEU A 10 -23.54 -5.76 27.97
CA LEU A 10 -24.68 -6.60 28.36
C LEU A 10 -24.74 -6.81 29.88
N SER A 11 -23.60 -6.90 30.56
CA SER A 11 -23.47 -7.03 32.01
C SER A 11 -24.03 -5.86 32.81
N ASN A 12 -24.26 -4.69 32.18
CA ASN A 12 -24.85 -3.54 32.84
C ASN A 12 -26.38 -3.64 33.01
N PHE A 13 -27.02 -4.56 32.29
CA PHE A 13 -28.46 -4.73 32.28
C PHE A 13 -28.86 -5.89 33.18
N THR A 14 -29.85 -5.65 34.04
CA THR A 14 -30.38 -6.68 34.95
C THR A 14 -31.65 -7.26 34.36
N PHE A 15 -31.69 -8.58 34.18
CA PHE A 15 -32.87 -9.28 33.69
C PHE A 15 -33.62 -9.91 34.85
N SER A 16 -34.86 -9.47 35.08
CA SER A 16 -35.77 -10.06 36.05
C SER A 16 -36.92 -10.79 35.35
N THR A 17 -37.76 -11.46 36.12
CA THR A 17 -38.88 -12.25 35.59
C THR A 17 -40.21 -11.67 36.07
N LYS A 18 -41.21 -11.61 35.18
CA LYS A 18 -42.59 -11.22 35.49
C LYS A 18 -43.60 -12.28 35.04
N GLU A 19 -44.86 -12.08 35.35
CA GLU A 19 -45.93 -13.05 35.02
C GLU A 19 -45.99 -13.38 33.53
N ALA A 20 -46.42 -14.61 33.25
CA ALA A 20 -46.50 -15.12 31.89
C ALA A 20 -47.46 -14.28 31.06
N GLN A 21 -47.07 -13.99 29.83
CA GLN A 21 -47.88 -13.21 28.92
C GLN A 21 -48.76 -14.15 28.09
N PRO A 22 -50.10 -14.04 28.13
CA PRO A 22 -50.96 -14.90 27.34
C PRO A 22 -50.75 -14.67 25.84
N GLU A 23 -50.96 -15.73 25.07
CA GLU A 23 -50.96 -15.66 23.62
C GLU A 23 -52.30 -15.09 23.14
N GLU A 24 -52.27 -14.04 22.33
CA GLU A 24 -53.49 -13.34 21.88
C GLU A 24 -54.30 -14.17 20.88
N ASP A 25 -53.64 -14.97 20.05
CA ASP A 25 -54.27 -15.72 18.97
C ASP A 25 -53.88 -17.21 19.08
N PRO A 26 -54.84 -18.15 19.08
CA PRO A 26 -54.56 -19.58 19.19
C PRO A 26 -53.92 -20.19 17.93
N SER A 27 -53.94 -19.46 16.81
CA SER A 27 -53.36 -19.93 15.54
C SER A 27 -53.03 -18.76 14.61
N VAL A 28 -52.23 -19.03 13.58
CA VAL A 28 -51.93 -18.07 12.49
C VAL A 28 -53.21 -17.65 11.77
N SER A 29 -54.16 -18.57 11.56
CA SER A 29 -55.44 -18.27 10.93
C SER A 29 -56.27 -17.28 11.77
N ALA A 30 -56.36 -17.50 13.08
CA ALA A 30 -57.05 -16.59 14.00
C ALA A 30 -56.41 -15.20 14.00
N ARG A 31 -55.07 -15.12 13.97
CA ARG A 31 -54.34 -13.86 13.86
C ARG A 31 -54.66 -13.10 12.57
N LEU A 32 -54.73 -13.79 11.43
CA LEU A 32 -55.07 -13.18 10.14
C LEU A 32 -56.54 -12.74 10.10
N GLN A 33 -57.45 -13.51 10.69
CA GLN A 33 -58.86 -13.14 10.82
C GLN A 33 -59.03 -11.89 11.69
N ARG A 34 -58.31 -11.80 12.82
CA ARG A 34 -58.30 -10.59 13.66
C ARG A 34 -57.73 -9.39 12.92
N LEU A 35 -56.67 -9.58 12.11
CA LEU A 35 -56.15 -8.52 11.25
C LEU A 35 -57.20 -8.04 10.25
N GLN A 36 -57.96 -8.96 9.64
CA GLN A 36 -59.03 -8.63 8.72
C GLN A 36 -60.16 -7.85 9.38
N ASN A 37 -60.68 -8.33 10.51
CA ASN A 37 -61.75 -7.64 11.25
C ASN A 37 -61.30 -6.23 11.67
N ASN A 38 -60.10 -6.10 12.24
CA ASN A 38 -59.57 -4.78 12.62
C ASN A 38 -59.38 -3.85 11.42
N TYR A 39 -59.09 -4.41 10.23
CA TYR A 39 -58.90 -3.62 9.02
C TYR A 39 -60.23 -3.06 8.51
N GLU A 40 -61.32 -3.81 8.67
CA GLU A 40 -62.67 -3.35 8.32
C GLU A 40 -63.11 -2.20 9.25
N ASP A 41 -62.80 -2.28 10.54
CA ASP A 41 -63.21 -1.28 11.54
C ASP A 41 -62.32 -0.02 11.54
N PHE A 42 -61.00 -0.19 11.40
CA PHE A 42 -60.02 0.87 11.67
C PHE A 42 -59.05 1.15 10.51
N GLY A 43 -59.11 0.37 9.42
CA GLY A 43 -58.18 0.46 8.31
C GLY A 43 -56.81 -0.18 8.60
N MET A 44 -55.77 0.34 7.94
CA MET A 44 -54.43 -0.28 8.00
C MET A 44 -53.87 -0.35 9.43
N ARG A 45 -53.45 -1.55 9.85
CA ARG A 45 -52.75 -1.74 11.13
C ARG A 45 -51.39 -1.04 11.11
N ARG A 46 -51.06 -0.31 12.17
CA ARG A 46 -49.73 0.28 12.39
C ARG A 46 -49.04 -0.50 13.51
N THR A 47 -47.83 -1.00 13.25
CA THR A 47 -47.03 -1.78 14.19
C THR A 47 -45.68 -1.10 14.41
N VAL A 48 -45.23 -1.00 15.65
CA VAL A 48 -43.95 -0.41 16.02
C VAL A 48 -43.14 -1.41 16.84
N GLU A 49 -41.87 -1.57 16.49
CA GLU A 49 -40.93 -2.48 17.17
C GLU A 49 -39.62 -1.73 17.47
N GLY A 50 -39.06 -1.99 18.66
CA GLY A 50 -37.82 -1.40 19.13
C GLY A 50 -36.62 -2.32 18.90
N ILE A 51 -35.56 -1.77 18.31
CA ILE A 51 -34.24 -2.39 18.17
C ILE A 51 -33.38 -1.90 19.32
N LEU A 52 -33.32 -2.70 20.39
CA LEU A 52 -32.51 -2.43 21.58
C LEU A 52 -31.12 -3.01 21.34
N VAL A 53 -30.11 -2.13 21.28
CA VAL A 53 -28.73 -2.51 20.99
C VAL A 53 -27.87 -2.42 22.25
N VAL A 54 -27.15 -3.49 22.54
CA VAL A 54 -26.13 -3.56 23.59
C VAL A 54 -24.83 -4.08 22.98
N HIS A 55 -23.75 -4.20 23.75
CA HIS A 55 -22.58 -4.93 23.29
C HIS A 55 -22.15 -6.02 24.26
N ASP A 56 -21.56 -7.07 23.73
CA ASP A 56 -20.78 -8.03 24.50
C ASP A 56 -19.40 -8.14 23.84
N HIS A 57 -18.34 -8.01 24.63
CA HIS A 57 -16.96 -7.96 24.12
C HIS A 57 -16.70 -6.96 22.97
N GLY A 58 -17.42 -5.84 22.94
CA GLY A 58 -17.33 -4.82 21.89
C GLY A 58 -18.07 -5.15 20.59
N HIS A 59 -18.79 -6.28 20.53
CA HIS A 59 -19.64 -6.66 19.40
C HIS A 59 -21.10 -6.24 19.65
N PRO A 60 -21.77 -5.54 18.72
CA PRO A 60 -23.17 -5.19 18.88
C PRO A 60 -24.07 -6.43 18.90
N HIS A 61 -25.00 -6.46 19.86
CA HIS A 61 -26.02 -7.48 20.01
C HIS A 61 -27.41 -6.83 20.08
N ILE A 62 -28.41 -7.50 19.53
CA ILE A 62 -29.81 -7.07 19.56
C ILE A 62 -30.54 -7.85 20.64
N LEU A 63 -31.25 -7.16 21.54
CA LEU A 63 -32.10 -7.82 22.53
C LEU A 63 -33.42 -8.25 21.88
N MET A 64 -33.71 -9.56 21.91
CA MET A 64 -34.87 -10.16 21.26
C MET A 64 -35.60 -11.14 22.18
N LEU A 65 -36.93 -11.16 22.10
CA LEU A 65 -37.75 -12.11 22.82
C LEU A 65 -37.84 -13.42 22.03
N GLN A 66 -37.50 -14.52 22.68
CA GLN A 66 -37.67 -15.89 22.17
C GLN A 66 -38.90 -16.53 22.81
N ILE A 67 -39.78 -17.08 21.97
CA ILE A 67 -41.00 -17.80 22.34
C ILE A 67 -40.87 -19.26 21.87
N ALA A 68 -41.23 -20.21 22.73
CA ALA A 68 -41.24 -21.65 22.43
C ALA A 68 -39.94 -22.17 21.77
N ASN A 69 -38.80 -21.59 22.14
CA ASN A 69 -37.45 -21.89 21.63
C ASN A 69 -37.21 -21.71 20.11
N ALA A 70 -38.23 -21.45 19.30
CA ALA A 70 -38.12 -21.38 17.84
C ALA A 70 -38.50 -20.02 17.24
N PHE A 71 -39.29 -19.20 17.95
CA PHE A 71 -39.82 -17.96 17.42
C PHE A 71 -39.15 -16.74 18.07
N PHE A 72 -38.64 -15.83 17.25
CA PHE A 72 -37.96 -14.61 17.70
C PHE A 72 -38.76 -13.38 17.31
N LYS A 73 -38.87 -12.41 18.22
CA LYS A 73 -39.49 -11.11 17.96
C LYS A 73 -38.77 -9.98 18.66
N LEU A 74 -38.86 -8.79 18.07
CA LEU A 74 -38.48 -7.56 18.75
C LEU A 74 -39.57 -7.16 19.77
N PRO A 75 -39.22 -6.47 20.86
CA PRO A 75 -40.20 -5.88 21.76
C PRO A 75 -40.92 -4.72 21.04
N GLY A 76 -42.24 -4.69 21.18
CA GLY A 76 -43.12 -3.79 20.43
C GLY A 76 -44.50 -4.39 20.27
N ASP A 77 -45.38 -3.68 19.57
CA ASP A 77 -46.70 -4.16 19.18
C ASP A 77 -47.42 -3.23 18.19
N TYR A 78 -48.65 -3.60 17.81
CA TYR A 78 -49.56 -2.72 17.09
C TYR A 78 -50.11 -1.57 17.96
N LEU A 79 -50.32 -0.45 17.30
CA LEU A 79 -50.83 0.79 17.85
C LEU A 79 -52.36 0.82 17.80
N LYS A 80 -52.96 1.51 18.77
CA LYS A 80 -54.38 1.86 18.72
C LYS A 80 -54.63 2.93 17.63
N PRO A 81 -55.87 3.02 17.11
CA PRO A 81 -56.23 4.09 16.17
C PRO A 81 -55.91 5.47 16.76
N GLY A 82 -55.24 6.33 16.00
CA GLY A 82 -54.86 7.68 16.42
C GLY A 82 -53.65 7.78 17.36
N GLU A 83 -53.08 6.67 17.84
CA GLU A 83 -51.91 6.68 18.71
C GLU A 83 -50.64 7.14 17.95
N ASP A 84 -49.79 7.92 18.62
CA ASP A 84 -48.48 8.33 18.10
C ASP A 84 -47.49 7.15 18.08
N GLU A 85 -46.59 7.14 17.10
CA GLU A 85 -45.67 6.02 16.90
C GLU A 85 -44.59 5.91 17.98
N ILE A 86 -44.05 7.05 18.40
CA ILE A 86 -42.97 7.13 19.38
C ILE A 86 -43.53 6.86 20.78
N GLU A 87 -44.57 7.58 21.17
CA GLU A 87 -45.20 7.42 22.48
C GLU A 87 -45.90 6.05 22.62
N GLY A 88 -46.46 5.54 21.52
CA GLY A 88 -46.98 4.19 21.47
C GLY A 88 -45.89 3.14 21.64
N LEU A 89 -44.73 3.31 21.00
CA LEU A 89 -43.60 2.38 21.19
C LEU A 89 -43.09 2.40 22.63
N LYS A 90 -42.91 3.57 23.25
CA LYS A 90 -42.51 3.67 24.67
C LYS A 90 -43.44 2.85 25.57
N ARG A 91 -44.76 3.03 25.40
CA ARG A 91 -45.79 2.30 26.15
C ARG A 91 -45.72 0.79 25.91
N ARG A 92 -45.53 0.35 24.66
CA ARG A 92 -45.36 -1.08 24.35
C ARG A 92 -44.08 -1.63 24.98
N LEU A 93 -42.97 -0.90 24.97
CA LEU A 93 -41.74 -1.35 25.63
C LEU A 93 -41.95 -1.51 27.13
N ASP A 94 -42.69 -0.61 27.79
CA ASP A 94 -43.04 -0.77 29.20
C ASP A 94 -43.94 -1.98 29.45
N GLU A 95 -45.02 -2.14 28.68
CA GLU A 95 -45.91 -3.30 28.78
C GLU A 95 -45.14 -4.62 28.59
N ARG A 96 -44.17 -4.65 27.66
CA ARG A 96 -43.40 -5.87 27.35
C ARG A 96 -42.24 -6.10 28.33
N LEU A 97 -41.54 -5.08 28.80
CA LEU A 97 -40.24 -5.22 29.47
C LEU A 97 -40.10 -4.46 30.80
N ALA A 98 -41.04 -3.60 31.22
CA ALA A 98 -40.94 -2.94 32.52
C ALA A 98 -41.20 -3.92 33.68
N PRO A 99 -40.52 -3.74 34.83
CA PRO A 99 -40.85 -4.41 36.08
C PRO A 99 -42.32 -4.22 36.49
N PRO A 100 -42.94 -5.20 37.16
CA PRO A 100 -44.30 -5.03 37.66
C PRO A 100 -44.35 -3.96 38.77
N PRO A 101 -45.45 -3.17 38.84
CA PRO A 101 -45.62 -2.12 39.84
C PRO A 101 -45.50 -2.67 41.26
N GLY A 102 -44.75 -1.97 42.12
CA GLY A 102 -44.54 -2.35 43.53
C GLY A 102 -43.52 -3.47 43.76
N SER A 103 -42.86 -3.96 42.71
CA SER A 103 -41.72 -4.89 42.88
C SER A 103 -40.50 -4.17 43.47
N GLN A 104 -39.58 -4.91 44.12
CA GLN A 104 -38.31 -4.35 44.61
C GLN A 104 -37.53 -3.65 43.49
N PHE A 105 -37.65 -4.15 42.26
CA PHE A 105 -37.03 -3.58 41.08
C PHE A 105 -37.70 -2.31 40.59
N ASP A 106 -39.01 -2.13 40.83
CA ASP A 106 -39.79 -0.92 40.48
C ASP A 106 -39.24 0.33 41.20
N GLN A 107 -38.90 0.18 42.48
CA GLN A 107 -38.32 1.26 43.31
C GLN A 107 -36.90 1.65 42.86
N ILE A 108 -36.10 0.70 42.36
CA ILE A 108 -34.75 0.95 41.80
C ILE A 108 -34.87 1.72 40.48
N THR A 109 -35.89 1.42 39.69
CA THR A 109 -36.14 2.08 38.40
C THR A 109 -36.70 3.50 38.51
N HIS A 110 -37.35 3.89 39.60
CA HIS A 110 -37.85 5.27 39.77
C HIS A 110 -36.75 6.32 40.05
N GLY A 111 -35.53 5.90 40.41
CA GLY A 111 -34.39 6.81 40.70
C GLY A 111 -33.35 6.97 39.58
N ILE A 112 -33.45 6.18 38.51
CA ILE A 112 -32.54 6.20 37.35
C ILE A 112 -33.37 6.66 36.14
N ASN A 113 -32.82 7.48 35.23
CA ASN A 113 -33.49 7.89 33.97
C ASN A 113 -34.08 6.68 33.24
N ASN A 114 -35.36 6.40 33.49
CA ASN A 114 -36.01 5.16 33.08
C ASN A 114 -36.86 5.32 31.81
N GLU A 115 -36.89 6.53 31.27
CA GLU A 115 -37.60 6.83 30.03
C GLU A 115 -36.89 6.16 28.84
N TRP A 116 -37.68 5.64 27.91
CA TRP A 116 -37.17 5.10 26.66
C TRP A 116 -36.84 6.22 25.69
N GLU A 117 -35.59 6.32 25.27
CA GLU A 117 -35.18 7.23 24.20
C GLU A 117 -35.31 6.51 22.85
N ILE A 118 -36.37 6.86 22.10
CA ILE A 118 -36.64 6.31 20.78
C ILE A 118 -35.90 7.17 19.73
N GLY A 119 -34.98 6.54 19.00
CA GLY A 119 -34.23 7.17 17.92
C GLY A 119 -34.90 7.01 16.55
N ASP A 120 -34.06 7.01 15.51
CA ASP A 120 -34.52 7.01 14.13
C ASP A 120 -35.29 5.73 13.72
N CYS A 121 -36.24 5.91 12.79
CA CYS A 121 -36.90 4.82 12.10
C CYS A 121 -35.94 4.19 11.08
N LEU A 122 -35.49 2.96 11.32
CA LEU A 122 -34.50 2.29 10.48
C LEU A 122 -35.12 1.56 9.28
N ALA A 123 -36.35 1.06 9.41
CA ALA A 123 -37.02 0.35 8.33
C ALA A 123 -38.54 0.41 8.45
N GLN A 124 -39.20 0.27 7.29
CA GLN A 124 -40.64 0.14 7.16
C GLN A 124 -40.96 -1.08 6.31
N TRP A 125 -41.86 -1.93 6.82
CA TRP A 125 -42.30 -3.16 6.18
C TRP A 125 -43.81 -3.12 5.97
N TRP A 126 -44.22 -3.50 4.76
CA TRP A 126 -45.60 -3.39 4.32
C TRP A 126 -46.17 -4.77 4.04
N ARG A 127 -47.34 -5.05 4.61
CA ARG A 127 -48.13 -6.24 4.32
C ARG A 127 -49.22 -5.89 3.30
N PRO A 128 -49.16 -6.40 2.07
CA PRO A 128 -50.15 -6.03 1.04
C PRO A 128 -51.51 -6.71 1.24
N ASN A 129 -51.52 -7.96 1.72
CA ASN A 129 -52.70 -8.84 1.82
C ASN A 129 -52.83 -9.46 3.21
N PHE A 130 -53.94 -10.15 3.51
CA PHE A 130 -54.13 -10.90 4.77
C PHE A 130 -53.36 -12.23 4.75
N GLU A 131 -52.04 -12.12 4.54
CA GLU A 131 -51.09 -13.22 4.45
C GLU A 131 -49.86 -12.91 5.31
N THR A 132 -48.93 -13.86 5.47
CA THR A 132 -47.78 -13.72 6.37
C THR A 132 -46.62 -12.91 5.78
N PHE A 133 -46.55 -12.73 4.45
CA PHE A 133 -45.45 -12.03 3.79
C PHE A 133 -45.50 -10.50 3.96
N MET A 134 -44.32 -9.88 4.06
CA MET A 134 -44.14 -8.43 4.11
C MET A 134 -42.99 -8.02 3.20
N TYR A 135 -43.05 -6.79 2.68
CA TYR A 135 -42.05 -6.23 1.77
C TYR A 135 -41.45 -4.93 2.33
N PRO A 136 -40.17 -4.62 2.08
CA PRO A 136 -39.54 -3.39 2.52
C PRO A 136 -39.93 -2.16 1.67
N PHE A 137 -41.00 -2.28 0.89
CA PHE A 137 -41.59 -1.25 0.04
C PHE A 137 -43.07 -1.58 -0.16
N ILE A 138 -43.86 -0.63 -0.65
CA ILE A 138 -45.24 -0.89 -1.08
C ILE A 138 -45.20 -1.51 -2.49
N PRO A 139 -45.65 -2.76 -2.70
CA PRO A 139 -45.60 -3.39 -4.02
C PRO A 139 -46.43 -2.63 -5.07
N ALA A 140 -46.08 -2.80 -6.34
CA ALA A 140 -46.78 -2.16 -7.44
C ALA A 140 -48.30 -2.47 -7.39
N HIS A 141 -49.11 -1.46 -7.70
CA HIS A 141 -50.59 -1.51 -7.70
C HIS A 141 -51.27 -1.73 -6.33
N ILE A 142 -50.52 -1.84 -5.24
CA ILE A 142 -51.10 -1.91 -3.89
C ILE A 142 -51.36 -0.49 -3.36
N THR A 143 -52.61 -0.07 -3.40
CA THR A 143 -53.06 1.23 -2.87
C THR A 143 -53.54 1.16 -1.41
N LYS A 144 -53.88 -0.04 -0.93
CA LYS A 144 -54.50 -0.28 0.38
C LYS A 144 -53.81 -1.44 1.13
N PRO A 145 -52.58 -1.26 1.63
CA PRO A 145 -51.88 -2.26 2.43
C PRO A 145 -52.60 -2.54 3.75
N LYS A 146 -52.44 -3.75 4.30
CA LYS A 146 -53.13 -4.22 5.51
C LYS A 146 -52.39 -3.91 6.80
N GLU A 147 -51.06 -3.83 6.73
CA GLU A 147 -50.22 -3.49 7.89
C GLU A 147 -48.97 -2.72 7.42
N CYS A 148 -48.61 -1.68 8.18
CA CYS A 148 -47.32 -1.02 8.11
C CYS A 148 -46.59 -1.26 9.44
N LYS A 149 -45.44 -1.94 9.39
CA LYS A 149 -44.57 -2.19 10.54
C LYS A 149 -43.33 -1.32 10.44
N LYS A 150 -43.04 -0.55 11.48
CA LYS A 150 -41.86 0.32 11.59
C LYS A 150 -40.91 -0.18 12.67
N LEU A 151 -39.62 -0.19 12.35
CA LEU A 151 -38.55 -0.56 13.26
C LEU A 151 -37.80 0.71 13.69
N PHE A 152 -37.74 0.98 14.98
CA PHE A 152 -37.04 2.13 15.55
C PHE A 152 -35.84 1.67 16.35
N VAL A 153 -34.72 2.37 16.23
CA VAL A 153 -33.59 2.15 17.16
C VAL A 153 -33.92 2.74 18.52
N VAL A 154 -33.63 2.02 19.60
CA VAL A 154 -33.87 2.48 20.97
C VAL A 154 -32.52 2.69 21.64
N GLN A 155 -32.23 3.92 22.06
CA GLN A 155 -31.01 4.26 22.77
C GLN A 155 -31.11 3.71 24.20
N MET A 156 -30.30 2.69 24.48
CA MET A 156 -30.26 2.08 25.81
C MET A 156 -29.50 2.99 26.78
N PRO A 157 -30.00 3.21 28.01
CA PRO A 157 -29.24 3.90 29.04
C PRO A 157 -28.09 3.01 29.53
N GLU A 158 -27.16 3.59 30.31
CA GLU A 158 -25.98 2.85 30.81
C GLU A 158 -26.36 1.60 31.62
N LYS A 159 -27.44 1.67 32.40
CA LYS A 159 -27.99 0.57 33.20
C LYS A 159 -29.51 0.61 33.13
N LYS A 160 -30.16 -0.55 33.00
CA LYS A 160 -31.62 -0.70 33.06
C LYS A 160 -31.99 -2.07 33.57
N VAL A 161 -33.11 -2.16 34.30
CA VAL A 161 -33.73 -3.43 34.68
C VAL A 161 -34.82 -3.77 33.67
N LEU A 162 -34.81 -4.99 33.12
CA LEU A 162 -35.78 -5.49 32.15
C LEU A 162 -36.47 -6.74 32.72
N ALA A 163 -37.78 -6.71 32.87
CA ALA A 163 -38.58 -7.82 33.38
C ALA A 163 -39.22 -8.61 32.24
N VAL A 164 -38.80 -9.86 32.09
CA VAL A 164 -39.19 -10.76 31.00
C VAL A 164 -40.32 -11.69 31.45
N PRO A 165 -41.41 -11.87 30.67
CA PRO A 165 -42.45 -12.84 30.99
C PRO A 165 -41.90 -14.27 31.14
N LYS A 166 -42.37 -15.03 32.14
CA LYS A 166 -41.93 -16.43 32.43
C LYS A 166 -41.98 -17.38 31.23
N ASN A 167 -42.86 -17.14 30.28
CA ASN A 167 -43.03 -17.97 29.08
C ASN A 167 -42.17 -17.51 27.88
N MET A 168 -41.28 -16.54 28.07
CA MET A 168 -40.34 -16.05 27.06
C MET A 168 -38.93 -15.96 27.62
N LYS A 169 -37.94 -15.86 26.74
CA LYS A 169 -36.55 -15.54 27.09
C LYS A 169 -36.14 -14.28 26.38
N LEU A 170 -35.35 -13.42 27.03
CA LEU A 170 -34.72 -12.28 26.37
C LEU A 170 -33.27 -12.67 26.08
N LEU A 171 -32.90 -12.65 24.80
CA LEU A 171 -31.57 -13.04 24.32
C LEU A 171 -30.88 -11.84 23.68
N ALA A 172 -29.57 -11.74 23.89
CA ALA A 172 -28.71 -10.83 23.14
C ALA A 172 -28.15 -11.59 21.93
N ILE A 173 -28.64 -11.30 20.73
CA ILE A 173 -28.23 -11.98 19.49
C ILE A 173 -27.20 -11.11 18.75
N PRO A 174 -25.98 -11.61 18.47
CA PRO A 174 -24.96 -10.85 17.76
C PRO A 174 -25.38 -10.58 16.31
N LEU A 175 -24.95 -9.44 15.75
CA LEU A 175 -25.28 -9.09 14.36
C LEU A 175 -24.83 -10.13 13.33
N PHE A 176 -23.73 -10.83 13.56
CA PHE A 176 -23.24 -11.87 12.64
C PHE A 176 -24.11 -13.13 12.63
N GLU A 177 -24.89 -13.41 13.69
CA GLU A 177 -25.82 -14.54 13.73
C GLU A 177 -27.13 -14.21 12.98
N LEU A 178 -27.52 -12.93 12.97
CA LEU A 178 -28.67 -12.43 12.20
C LEU A 178 -28.35 -12.29 10.71
N TYR A 179 -27.12 -11.90 10.38
CA TYR A 179 -26.71 -11.63 9.01
C TYR A 179 -26.91 -12.85 8.12
N ASP A 180 -27.63 -12.65 7.01
CA ASP A 180 -27.95 -13.68 6.01
C ASP A 180 -28.64 -14.95 6.57
N ASN A 181 -29.35 -14.82 7.70
CA ASN A 181 -29.99 -15.94 8.39
C ASN A 181 -31.53 -15.84 8.41
N ALA A 182 -32.11 -15.53 7.25
CA ALA A 182 -33.56 -15.39 7.10
C ALA A 182 -34.32 -16.70 7.35
N ALA A 183 -33.67 -17.86 7.16
CA ALA A 183 -34.27 -19.17 7.43
C ALA A 183 -34.64 -19.36 8.91
N ARG A 184 -33.83 -18.83 9.83
CA ARG A 184 -34.04 -18.93 11.27
C ARG A 184 -34.79 -17.73 11.85
N TYR A 185 -34.44 -16.51 11.43
CA TYR A 185 -34.95 -15.28 12.05
C TYR A 185 -36.01 -14.55 11.21
N GLY A 186 -36.27 -15.01 9.99
CA GLY A 186 -37.13 -14.31 9.04
C GLY A 186 -36.45 -13.08 8.42
N PRO A 187 -36.97 -12.59 7.29
CA PRO A 187 -36.32 -11.57 6.45
C PRO A 187 -36.19 -10.20 7.15
N GLN A 188 -37.08 -9.90 8.09
CA GLN A 188 -37.12 -8.61 8.79
C GLN A 188 -35.96 -8.48 9.77
N LEU A 189 -35.72 -9.54 10.55
CA LEU A 189 -34.71 -9.56 11.60
C LEU A 189 -33.32 -9.78 11.00
N SER A 190 -33.20 -10.64 9.97
CA SER A 190 -31.93 -10.86 9.26
C SER A 190 -31.45 -9.63 8.49
N ALA A 191 -32.32 -8.65 8.24
CA ALA A 191 -31.96 -7.38 7.60
C ALA A 191 -31.35 -6.36 8.58
N ILE A 192 -31.52 -6.51 9.90
CA ILE A 192 -31.06 -5.54 10.92
C ILE A 192 -29.56 -5.21 10.79
N PRO A 193 -28.64 -6.16 10.53
CA PRO A 193 -27.23 -5.85 10.31
C PRO A 193 -26.99 -4.82 9.20
N HIS A 194 -27.74 -4.90 8.09
CA HIS A 194 -27.67 -3.93 6.99
C HIS A 194 -28.24 -2.57 7.37
N LEU A 195 -29.28 -2.53 8.21
CA LEU A 195 -29.90 -1.29 8.66
C LEU A 195 -28.98 -0.52 9.60
N LEU A 196 -28.32 -1.23 10.52
CA LEU A 196 -27.41 -0.63 11.50
C LEU A 196 -26.04 -0.29 10.93
N SER A 197 -25.64 -0.85 9.78
CA SER A 197 -24.34 -0.56 9.17
C SER A 197 -24.15 0.90 8.72
N ARG A 198 -25.25 1.67 8.62
CA ARG A 198 -25.23 3.08 8.23
C ARG A 198 -25.13 4.04 9.42
N GLY A 199 -25.44 3.58 10.64
CA GLY A 199 -25.45 4.42 11.84
C GLY A 199 -24.10 4.43 12.55
N PRO A 200 -23.64 5.57 13.12
CA PRO A 200 -22.46 5.59 13.98
C PRO A 200 -22.81 4.97 15.35
N LEU A 201 -22.60 3.66 15.49
CA LEU A 201 -22.59 2.98 16.79
C LEU A 201 -21.23 3.22 17.47
N THR A 202 -21.23 3.72 18.70
CA THR A 202 -20.02 3.84 19.52
C THR A 202 -20.13 2.95 20.74
N VAL A 203 -19.20 2.03 20.88
CA VAL A 203 -19.11 1.15 22.05
C VAL A 203 -18.55 1.95 23.23
N ALA A 204 -19.36 2.20 24.25
CA ALA A 204 -18.91 2.91 25.45
C ALA A 204 -17.90 2.05 26.22
N GLY A 205 -16.73 2.62 26.55
CA GLY A 205 -15.71 1.94 27.35
C GLY A 205 -14.87 0.88 26.63
N PHE A 206 -15.08 0.63 25.32
CA PHE A 206 -14.30 -0.35 24.55
C PHE A 206 -13.58 0.33 23.38
N ALA A 207 -12.27 0.54 23.54
CA ALA A 207 -11.38 0.99 22.48
C ALA A 207 -10.59 -0.19 21.89
N HIS A 208 -11.27 -1.20 21.33
CA HIS A 208 -10.57 -2.15 20.46
C HIS A 208 -10.36 -1.54 19.08
N ARG A 209 -9.39 -0.64 19.00
CA ARG A 209 -8.62 -0.48 17.78
C ARG A 209 -7.59 -1.60 17.78
N LEU A 210 -7.44 -2.31 16.66
CA LEU A 210 -6.21 -3.08 16.43
C LEU A 210 -5.03 -2.17 16.80
N PRO A 211 -4.06 -2.63 17.62
CA PRO A 211 -2.83 -1.89 17.87
C PRO A 211 -2.26 -1.38 16.55
N VAL A 212 -1.80 -0.13 16.53
CA VAL A 212 -1.29 0.51 15.31
C VAL A 212 -0.14 -0.31 14.71
N GLU A 213 0.61 -1.00 15.56
CA GLU A 213 1.69 -1.91 15.20
C GLU A 213 1.18 -3.12 14.39
N LEU A 214 0.04 -3.71 14.77
CA LEU A 214 -0.56 -4.82 14.01
C LEU A 214 -1.16 -4.33 12.69
N ILE A 215 -1.77 -3.14 12.69
CA ILE A 215 -2.24 -2.51 11.46
C ILE A 215 -1.06 -2.28 10.51
N GLU A 216 0.05 -1.75 11.02
CA GLU A 216 1.26 -1.52 10.24
C GLU A 216 1.79 -2.83 9.65
N MET A 217 1.87 -3.89 10.44
CA MET A 217 2.28 -5.23 9.94
C MET A 217 1.36 -5.77 8.85
N ILE A 218 0.04 -5.69 9.01
CA ILE A 218 -0.93 -6.18 8.02
C ILE A 218 -0.79 -5.39 6.71
N VAL A 219 -0.72 -4.06 6.80
CA VAL A 219 -0.62 -3.19 5.62
C VAL A 219 0.75 -3.35 4.94
N HIS A 220 1.82 -3.60 5.71
CA HIS A 220 3.13 -3.93 5.17
C HIS A 220 3.15 -5.25 4.40
N TYR A 221 2.52 -6.29 4.94
CA TYR A 221 2.43 -7.59 4.27
C TYR A 221 1.75 -7.47 2.89
N VAL A 222 0.64 -6.74 2.80
CA VAL A 222 -0.04 -6.48 1.51
C VAL A 222 0.85 -5.69 0.54
N ALA A 223 1.70 -4.78 1.06
CA ALA A 223 2.62 -4.02 0.23
C ALA A 223 3.80 -4.85 -0.30
N GLU A 224 4.24 -5.89 0.41
CA GLU A 224 5.33 -6.78 -0.03
C GLU A 224 4.96 -7.54 -1.31
N ASP A 225 3.71 -7.98 -1.44
CA ASP A 225 3.19 -8.65 -2.63
C ASP A 225 2.99 -7.70 -3.83
N SER A 226 3.33 -6.41 -3.69
CA SER A 226 3.09 -5.36 -4.70
C SER A 226 1.61 -5.24 -5.11
N ASP A 227 0.68 -5.63 -4.23
CA ASP A 227 -0.76 -5.52 -4.44
C ASP A 227 -1.26 -4.10 -4.08
N TYR A 228 -0.97 -3.16 -4.98
CA TYR A 228 -1.38 -1.78 -4.83
C TYR A 228 -2.90 -1.58 -4.89
N GLY A 229 -3.65 -2.49 -5.49
CA GLY A 229 -5.11 -2.39 -5.57
C GLY A 229 -5.79 -2.71 -4.24
N THR A 230 -5.29 -3.74 -3.55
CA THR A 230 -5.70 -4.03 -2.17
C THR A 230 -5.30 -2.88 -1.24
N LEU A 231 -4.09 -2.32 -1.36
CA LEU A 231 -3.69 -1.13 -0.58
C LEU A 231 -4.60 0.08 -0.84
N ALA A 232 -4.98 0.34 -2.09
CA ALA A 232 -5.90 1.40 -2.45
C ALA A 232 -7.29 1.20 -1.83
N SER A 233 -7.72 -0.06 -1.73
CA SER A 233 -8.98 -0.45 -1.09
C SER A 233 -8.91 -0.25 0.43
N ILE A 234 -7.83 -0.68 1.07
CA ILE A 234 -7.55 -0.44 2.50
C ILE A 234 -7.57 1.06 2.82
N ALA A 235 -7.02 1.88 1.92
CA ALA A 235 -6.98 3.33 2.10
C ALA A 235 -8.38 3.99 2.16
N ARG A 236 -9.43 3.30 1.71
CA ARG A 236 -10.82 3.79 1.69
C ARG A 236 -11.64 3.32 2.89
N VAL A 237 -11.12 2.42 3.74
CA VAL A 237 -11.87 1.80 4.85
C VAL A 237 -12.13 2.77 5.99
N ASN A 238 -11.10 3.40 6.55
CA ASN A 238 -11.21 4.39 7.63
C ASN A 238 -9.98 5.32 7.67
N LYS A 239 -10.03 6.39 8.47
CA LYS A 239 -8.93 7.39 8.57
C LYS A 239 -7.58 6.81 9.04
N ALA A 240 -7.57 5.86 9.96
CA ALA A 240 -6.34 5.28 10.49
C ALA A 240 -5.64 4.37 9.45
N LEU A 241 -6.42 3.49 8.81
CA LEU A 241 -5.96 2.65 7.70
C LEU A 241 -5.57 3.49 6.48
N CYS A 242 -6.30 4.58 6.23
CA CYS A 242 -6.00 5.53 5.16
C CYS A 242 -4.59 6.09 5.28
N GLU A 243 -4.20 6.55 6.47
CA GLU A 243 -2.87 7.15 6.68
C GLU A 243 -1.75 6.11 6.50
N GLN A 244 -1.94 4.89 7.02
CA GLN A 244 -0.97 3.80 6.89
C GLN A 244 -0.84 3.31 5.45
N ALA A 245 -1.96 3.09 4.76
CA ALA A 245 -1.96 2.66 3.37
C ALA A 245 -1.35 3.72 2.45
N ARG A 246 -1.66 5.02 2.65
CA ARG A 246 -1.07 6.11 1.86
C ARG A 246 0.44 6.17 1.99
N ARG A 247 0.98 5.96 3.20
CA ARG A 247 2.43 5.92 3.44
C ARG A 247 3.12 4.89 2.54
N LEU A 248 2.52 3.71 2.34
CA LEU A 248 3.09 2.66 1.49
C LEU A 248 2.78 2.86 0.01
N LEU A 249 1.57 3.28 -0.34
CA LEU A 249 1.15 3.58 -1.71
C LEU A 249 2.09 4.61 -2.36
N TYR A 250 2.38 5.71 -1.67
CA TYR A 250 3.21 6.79 -2.19
C TYR A 250 4.70 6.65 -1.85
N ARG A 251 5.13 5.52 -1.27
CA ARG A 251 6.54 5.28 -0.93
C ARG A 251 7.45 5.30 -2.16
N THR A 252 6.96 4.70 -3.25
CA THR A 252 7.67 4.62 -4.54
C THR A 252 6.76 5.15 -5.63
N VAL A 253 7.18 6.25 -6.27
CA VAL A 253 6.37 6.93 -7.30
C VAL A 253 7.06 6.82 -8.64
N SER A 254 6.31 6.43 -9.67
CA SER A 254 6.83 6.33 -11.04
C SER A 254 5.79 6.69 -12.09
N ASN A 255 6.24 7.24 -13.22
CA ASN A 255 5.40 7.51 -14.39
C ASN A 255 5.22 6.30 -15.33
N ARG A 256 5.75 5.11 -14.97
CA ARG A 256 5.47 3.88 -15.71
C ARG A 256 4.00 3.50 -15.46
N GLU A 257 3.26 3.20 -16.52
CA GLU A 257 1.88 2.70 -16.42
C GLU A 257 1.85 1.44 -15.52
N ARG A 258 1.22 1.57 -14.35
CA ARG A 258 0.96 0.48 -13.42
C ARG A 258 -0.55 0.23 -13.38
N GLY A 259 -1.08 -0.38 -14.43
CA GLY A 259 -2.50 -0.78 -14.49
C GLY A 259 -3.52 0.36 -14.32
N PRO A 260 -4.81 0.03 -14.24
CA PRO A 260 -5.91 1.01 -14.19
C PRO A 260 -6.05 1.74 -12.84
N GLU A 261 -5.34 1.31 -11.79
CA GLU A 261 -5.46 1.85 -10.43
C GLU A 261 -4.35 2.86 -10.13
N LEU A 262 -4.45 4.02 -10.78
CA LEU A 262 -3.56 5.19 -10.69
C LEU A 262 -3.51 5.82 -9.28
N THR A 263 -2.85 5.18 -8.32
CA THR A 263 -2.67 5.77 -6.97
C THR A 263 -1.31 6.46 -6.80
N ALA A 264 -0.21 5.91 -7.32
CA ALA A 264 1.16 6.43 -7.10
C ALA A 264 1.81 7.04 -8.37
N HIS A 265 1.06 7.89 -9.09
CA HIS A 265 1.55 8.56 -10.30
C HIS A 265 2.05 9.99 -9.99
N PRO A 266 3.10 10.51 -10.66
CA PRO A 266 3.57 11.88 -10.47
C PRO A 266 2.49 12.97 -10.59
N LYS A 267 1.48 12.75 -11.43
CA LYS A 267 0.33 13.66 -11.59
C LYS A 267 -0.44 13.84 -10.26
N CYS A 268 -0.59 12.78 -9.46
CA CYS A 268 -1.27 12.86 -8.17
C CYS A 268 -0.53 13.78 -7.19
N LEU A 269 0.80 13.85 -7.26
CA LEU A 269 1.61 14.73 -6.40
C LEU A 269 1.50 16.21 -6.79
N LYS A 270 1.13 16.51 -8.04
CA LYS A 270 0.77 17.87 -8.46
C LYS A 270 -0.52 18.32 -7.78
N ASP A 271 -1.53 17.47 -7.78
CA ASP A 271 -2.85 17.78 -7.22
C ASP A 271 -2.87 17.69 -5.69
N PHE A 272 -2.03 16.84 -5.10
CA PHE A 272 -1.94 16.61 -3.65
C PHE A 272 -0.48 16.69 -3.13
N PRO A 273 0.12 17.89 -3.02
CA PRO A 273 1.53 18.05 -2.67
C PRO A 273 1.93 17.50 -1.30
N HIS A 274 1.00 17.49 -0.33
CA HIS A 274 1.22 16.98 1.02
C HIS A 274 1.59 15.48 1.07
N LEU A 275 1.26 14.72 0.03
CA LEU A 275 1.64 13.31 -0.11
C LEU A 275 3.14 13.13 -0.39
N GLY A 276 3.83 14.20 -0.79
CA GLY A 276 5.27 14.22 -1.03
C GLY A 276 6.10 13.74 0.17
N LYS A 277 5.59 13.93 1.39
CA LYS A 277 6.28 13.49 2.62
C LYS A 277 6.46 11.96 2.70
N TYR A 278 5.68 11.20 1.95
CA TYR A 278 5.77 9.74 1.92
C TYR A 278 6.75 9.21 0.87
N VAL A 279 7.16 10.04 -0.08
CA VAL A 279 7.99 9.63 -1.22
C VAL A 279 9.42 9.36 -0.75
N HIS A 280 9.86 8.10 -0.91
CA HIS A 280 11.24 7.67 -0.65
C HIS A 280 12.02 7.43 -1.95
N SER A 281 11.32 6.95 -2.99
CA SER A 281 11.90 6.69 -4.30
C SER A 281 11.04 7.35 -5.38
N TYR A 282 11.65 8.16 -6.24
CA TYR A 282 10.98 8.90 -7.31
C TYR A 282 11.65 8.61 -8.65
N THR A 283 10.89 8.00 -9.57
CA THR A 283 11.42 7.52 -10.85
C THR A 283 10.62 8.05 -12.04
N ILE A 284 11.25 8.83 -12.91
CA ILE A 284 10.69 9.26 -14.19
C ILE A 284 11.44 8.56 -15.31
N LEU A 285 10.76 7.69 -16.04
CA LEU A 285 11.25 6.97 -17.21
C LEU A 285 10.76 7.68 -18.49
N HIS A 286 11.66 7.98 -19.42
CA HIS A 286 11.35 8.54 -20.74
C HIS A 286 10.32 9.67 -20.71
N SER A 287 10.73 10.84 -20.23
CA SER A 287 9.96 12.06 -20.40
C SER A 287 10.55 12.91 -21.52
N GLU A 288 9.73 13.30 -22.49
CA GLU A 288 10.10 14.32 -23.46
C GLU A 288 10.00 15.70 -22.81
N CYS A 289 11.09 16.47 -22.80
CA CYS A 289 11.09 17.86 -22.36
C CYS A 289 10.74 18.76 -23.55
N TYR A 290 9.47 18.83 -23.96
CA TYR A 290 9.04 19.69 -25.07
C TYR A 290 8.60 21.10 -24.64
N THR A 291 8.73 22.00 -25.62
CA THR A 291 8.67 23.46 -25.52
C THR A 291 7.27 23.99 -25.25
N GLY A 292 7.09 24.72 -24.15
CA GLY A 292 6.42 26.03 -24.06
C GLY A 292 5.04 26.32 -24.69
N HIS A 293 4.35 25.40 -25.37
CA HIS A 293 3.16 25.76 -26.15
C HIS A 293 1.96 24.81 -26.09
N ASP A 294 2.00 23.69 -25.36
CA ASP A 294 0.81 22.85 -25.20
C ASP A 294 0.06 23.10 -23.89
N THR A 295 -1.27 23.14 -24.04
CA THR A 295 -2.30 23.23 -22.99
C THR A 295 -1.98 22.35 -21.77
N GLU A 296 -2.37 22.82 -20.57
CA GLU A 296 -2.08 22.22 -19.25
C GLU A 296 -2.38 20.71 -19.10
N ALA A 297 -3.09 20.10 -20.05
CA ALA A 297 -3.48 18.71 -20.09
C ALA A 297 -2.33 17.71 -20.36
N HIS A 298 -1.23 18.12 -21.01
CA HIS A 298 -0.13 17.23 -21.45
C HIS A 298 1.25 17.54 -20.87
N ALA A 299 1.32 18.39 -19.83
CA ALA A 299 2.58 18.78 -19.20
C ALA A 299 3.33 17.56 -18.60
N SER A 300 4.56 17.33 -19.07
CA SER A 300 5.48 16.31 -18.56
C SER A 300 5.67 16.41 -17.04
N PRO A 301 5.82 15.29 -16.30
CA PRO A 301 6.15 15.33 -14.87
C PRO A 301 7.40 16.12 -14.48
N LEU A 302 8.32 16.34 -15.44
CA LEU A 302 9.52 17.16 -15.28
C LEU A 302 9.27 18.65 -15.48
N SER A 303 8.17 19.00 -16.16
CA SER A 303 7.72 20.39 -16.36
C SER A 303 6.90 20.93 -15.19
N TYR A 304 6.51 20.06 -14.23
CA TYR A 304 5.82 20.50 -13.03
C TYR A 304 6.66 21.50 -12.24
N PRO A 305 6.02 22.52 -11.63
CA PRO A 305 6.72 23.55 -10.88
C PRO A 305 7.58 22.92 -9.78
N GLY A 306 8.78 23.48 -9.58
CA GLY A 306 9.76 22.96 -8.60
C GLY A 306 9.26 22.92 -7.15
N THR A 307 8.08 23.51 -6.88
CA THR A 307 7.37 23.46 -5.59
C THR A 307 6.97 22.06 -5.16
N ILE A 308 6.80 21.09 -6.07
CA ILE A 308 6.44 19.72 -5.69
C ILE A 308 7.58 19.08 -4.87
N TYR A 309 8.83 19.27 -5.30
CA TYR A 309 10.02 18.69 -4.65
C TYR A 309 10.25 19.24 -3.23
N LYS A 310 9.70 20.41 -2.87
CA LYS A 310 9.76 20.95 -1.50
C LYS A 310 9.09 20.02 -0.47
N ASN A 311 8.14 19.19 -0.91
CA ASN A 311 7.41 18.29 -0.02
C ASN A 311 8.11 16.93 0.15
N PHE A 312 9.18 16.66 -0.62
CA PHE A 312 9.82 15.35 -0.68
C PHE A 312 10.86 15.16 0.44
N ILE A 313 10.48 15.44 1.67
CA ILE A 313 11.39 15.50 2.83
C ILE A 313 12.09 14.16 3.16
N ASN A 314 11.53 13.04 2.71
CA ASN A 314 12.04 11.69 2.96
C ASN A 314 12.65 11.01 1.72
N LEU A 315 12.89 11.78 0.63
CA LEU A 315 13.41 11.24 -0.62
C LEU A 315 14.86 10.77 -0.46
N LYS A 316 15.10 9.51 -0.84
CA LYS A 316 16.43 8.86 -0.80
C LYS A 316 16.92 8.46 -2.19
N GLU A 317 16.01 8.14 -3.10
CA GLU A 317 16.35 7.67 -4.43
C GLU A 317 15.67 8.53 -5.49
N LEU A 318 16.48 9.08 -6.39
CA LEU A 318 16.00 9.87 -7.51
C LEU A 318 16.53 9.28 -8.82
N SER A 319 15.63 8.90 -9.72
CA SER A 319 15.97 8.38 -11.04
C SER A 319 15.24 9.12 -12.14
N LEU A 320 15.99 9.88 -12.94
CA LEU A 320 15.46 10.70 -14.03
C LEU A 320 16.04 10.24 -15.36
N LYS A 321 15.17 9.86 -16.31
CA LYS A 321 15.52 9.59 -17.70
C LYS A 321 14.68 10.47 -18.61
N PHE A 322 15.32 11.35 -19.38
CA PHE A 322 14.63 12.32 -20.22
C PHE A 322 15.41 12.68 -21.49
N GLU A 323 14.66 13.11 -22.50
CA GLU A 323 15.18 13.56 -23.79
C GLU A 323 14.95 15.07 -23.94
N GLY A 324 15.93 15.81 -24.47
CA GLY A 324 15.86 17.26 -24.61
C GLY A 324 16.59 18.05 -23.50
N ARG A 325 16.06 19.21 -23.10
CA ARG A 325 16.68 20.11 -22.10
C ARG A 325 16.49 19.60 -20.65
N SER A 326 17.48 19.89 -19.81
CA SER A 326 17.53 19.57 -18.37
C SER A 326 16.28 20.06 -17.62
N PRO A 327 15.73 19.28 -16.66
CA PRO A 327 14.74 19.77 -15.70
C PRO A 327 15.39 20.79 -14.76
N SER A 328 15.36 22.06 -15.18
CA SER A 328 16.03 23.15 -14.48
C SER A 328 15.45 23.45 -13.10
N SER A 329 14.22 23.02 -12.81
CA SER A 329 13.51 23.34 -11.58
C SER A 329 14.04 22.57 -10.37
N LEU A 330 14.46 21.31 -10.54
CA LEU A 330 15.05 20.49 -9.47
C LEU A 330 16.45 21.01 -9.08
N LEU A 331 17.27 21.34 -10.07
CA LEU A 331 18.68 21.73 -9.88
C LEU A 331 18.88 23.17 -9.40
N ARG A 332 17.81 23.98 -9.36
CA ARG A 332 17.85 25.38 -8.91
C ARG A 332 17.49 25.55 -7.43
N PHE A 333 17.32 24.46 -6.69
CA PHE A 333 17.13 24.50 -5.25
C PHE A 333 18.49 24.55 -4.54
N PRO A 334 18.87 25.69 -3.93
CA PRO A 334 20.12 25.78 -3.20
C PRO A 334 20.14 24.85 -1.98
N ASP A 335 18.98 24.63 -1.33
CA ASP A 335 18.83 23.74 -0.18
C ASP A 335 17.65 22.79 -0.40
N PRO A 336 17.85 21.61 -1.02
CA PRO A 336 16.81 20.60 -1.12
C PRO A 336 16.47 20.04 0.28
N PRO A 337 15.19 19.80 0.61
CA PRO A 337 14.77 19.35 1.94
C PRO A 337 15.06 17.85 2.20
N PHE A 338 15.89 17.23 1.35
CA PHE A 338 16.19 15.81 1.36
C PHE A 338 17.65 15.55 1.06
N GLN A 339 18.09 14.34 1.44
CA GLN A 339 19.45 13.86 1.23
C GLN A 339 19.38 12.53 0.51
N LEU A 340 19.80 12.54 -0.76
CA LEU A 340 19.79 11.35 -1.60
C LEU A 340 20.87 10.36 -1.17
N GLU A 341 20.51 9.08 -1.19
CA GLU A 341 21.45 7.95 -1.11
C GLU A 341 21.81 7.47 -2.52
N THR A 342 20.87 7.57 -3.48
CA THR A 342 21.07 7.22 -4.89
C THR A 342 20.55 8.31 -5.83
N LEU A 343 21.38 8.72 -6.80
CA LEU A 343 20.98 9.59 -7.90
C LEU A 343 21.31 8.92 -9.25
N ARG A 344 20.29 8.77 -10.10
CA ARG A 344 20.44 8.39 -11.50
C ARG A 344 19.94 9.51 -12.41
N TRP A 345 20.83 10.02 -13.24
CA TRP A 345 20.58 11.13 -14.13
C TRP A 345 20.96 10.79 -15.57
N LYS A 346 19.95 10.45 -16.38
CA LYS A 346 20.09 10.08 -17.79
C LYS A 346 19.41 11.12 -18.67
N GLY A 347 20.16 12.13 -19.09
CA GLY A 347 19.71 13.22 -19.95
C GLY A 347 20.69 14.40 -19.91
N ARG A 348 20.55 15.36 -20.83
CA ARG A 348 21.44 16.55 -20.85
C ARG A 348 21.15 17.45 -19.65
N ALA A 349 22.12 17.58 -18.74
CA ALA A 349 22.04 18.48 -17.58
C ALA A 349 22.64 19.86 -17.88
N ASN A 350 22.21 20.88 -17.14
CA ASN A 350 23.06 22.06 -16.94
C ASN A 350 24.14 21.70 -15.91
N THR A 351 25.40 21.64 -16.35
CA THR A 351 26.52 21.15 -15.54
C THR A 351 26.71 21.95 -14.25
N SER A 352 26.65 23.29 -14.28
CA SER A 352 26.86 24.10 -13.07
C SER A 352 25.77 23.91 -12.03
N ALA A 353 24.51 23.82 -12.48
CA ALA A 353 23.38 23.57 -11.59
C ALA A 353 23.42 22.15 -11.00
N LEU A 354 23.87 21.16 -11.79
CA LEU A 354 24.00 19.79 -11.30
C LEU A 354 25.14 19.66 -10.29
N VAL A 355 26.28 20.30 -10.54
CA VAL A 355 27.40 20.33 -9.60
C VAL A 355 26.95 20.99 -8.29
N GLY A 356 26.38 22.20 -8.35
CA GLY A 356 25.86 22.86 -7.15
C GLY A 356 24.84 22.03 -6.38
N PHE A 357 23.95 21.31 -7.08
CA PHE A 357 23.05 20.35 -6.44
C PHE A 357 23.81 19.21 -5.75
N LEU A 358 24.79 18.57 -6.40
CA LEU A 358 25.58 17.49 -5.82
C LEU A 358 26.33 17.93 -4.56
N GLU A 359 26.81 19.18 -4.51
CA GLU A 359 27.52 19.71 -3.34
C GLU A 359 26.66 19.72 -2.07
N THR A 360 25.33 19.81 -2.21
CA THR A 360 24.37 19.74 -1.10
C THR A 360 24.09 18.31 -0.61
N GLN A 361 24.49 17.28 -1.36
CA GLN A 361 24.07 15.89 -1.15
C GLN A 361 25.16 15.06 -0.43
N HIS A 362 25.34 15.29 0.88
CA HIS A 362 26.41 14.66 1.65
C HIS A 362 26.19 13.17 1.96
N LYS A 363 24.93 12.69 1.93
CA LYS A 363 24.60 11.26 2.13
C LYS A 363 24.67 10.40 0.86
N LEU A 364 25.03 11.00 -0.28
CA LEU A 364 25.03 10.31 -1.58
C LEU A 364 26.05 9.18 -1.60
N ARG A 365 25.59 7.96 -1.91
CA ARG A 365 26.40 6.74 -2.01
C ARG A 365 26.55 6.23 -3.45
N ARG A 366 25.51 6.42 -4.27
CA ARG A 366 25.47 5.97 -5.67
C ARG A 366 25.15 7.13 -6.60
N LEU A 367 26.03 7.38 -7.56
CA LEU A 367 25.86 8.40 -8.59
C LEU A 367 25.98 7.79 -9.99
N GLU A 368 24.94 7.93 -10.80
CA GLU A 368 24.94 7.59 -12.23
C GLU A 368 24.65 8.86 -13.04
N VAL A 369 25.64 9.40 -13.75
CA VAL A 369 25.51 10.68 -14.47
C VAL A 369 26.44 10.76 -15.68
N HIS A 370 25.99 11.41 -16.75
CA HIS A 370 26.81 11.71 -17.92
C HIS A 370 27.05 13.22 -18.01
N LEU A 371 28.25 13.67 -17.65
CA LEU A 371 28.63 15.07 -17.79
C LEU A 371 29.15 15.38 -19.21
N PRO A 372 28.82 16.54 -19.80
CA PRO A 372 29.37 16.95 -21.08
C PRO A 372 30.85 17.32 -20.93
N ALA A 373 31.65 16.99 -21.94
CA ALA A 373 33.10 17.02 -21.85
C ALA A 373 33.77 18.39 -22.06
N ASN A 374 33.00 19.41 -22.44
CA ASN A 374 33.52 20.76 -22.71
C ASN A 374 33.67 21.65 -21.47
N ILE A 375 33.50 21.09 -20.25
CA ILE A 375 33.49 21.87 -19.02
C ILE A 375 34.35 21.15 -17.97
N ARG A 376 35.51 21.73 -17.63
CA ARG A 376 36.23 21.41 -16.39
C ARG A 376 35.45 22.01 -15.22
N THR A 377 34.42 21.31 -14.77
CA THR A 377 33.76 21.60 -13.50
C THR A 377 34.28 20.63 -12.47
N ASP A 378 35.16 21.11 -11.61
CA ASP A 378 35.66 20.34 -10.49
C ASP A 378 34.59 20.41 -9.39
N LEU A 379 33.91 19.29 -9.15
CA LEU A 379 33.10 19.12 -7.96
C LEU A 379 34.06 19.17 -6.76
N SER A 380 33.80 20.02 -5.77
CA SER A 380 34.72 20.20 -4.64
C SER A 380 35.07 18.84 -4.01
N THR A 381 36.35 18.62 -3.68
CA THR A 381 36.83 17.31 -3.19
C THR A 381 36.19 16.90 -1.86
N GLY A 382 35.59 17.84 -1.12
CA GLY A 382 34.82 17.59 0.10
C GLY A 382 33.34 17.21 -0.12
N SER A 383 32.80 17.38 -1.34
CA SER A 383 31.40 17.07 -1.64
C SER A 383 31.18 15.58 -1.86
N CYS A 384 29.98 15.07 -1.56
CA CYS A 384 29.64 13.64 -1.66
C CYS A 384 30.69 12.70 -1.02
N PRO A 385 31.05 12.87 0.27
CA PRO A 385 32.16 12.13 0.89
C PRO A 385 31.91 10.61 1.00
N ASN A 386 30.64 10.20 0.99
CA ASN A 386 30.21 8.81 1.15
C ASN A 386 30.03 8.06 -0.19
N LEU A 387 30.50 8.64 -1.31
CA LEU A 387 30.31 8.07 -2.63
C LEU A 387 31.08 6.75 -2.78
N LEU A 388 30.33 5.65 -2.93
CA LEU A 388 30.84 4.28 -3.05
C LEU A 388 30.78 3.78 -4.50
N TYR A 389 29.77 4.22 -5.24
CA TYR A 389 29.47 3.79 -6.60
C TYR A 389 29.39 4.99 -7.54
N LEU A 390 30.11 4.92 -8.66
CA LEU A 390 30.10 5.92 -9.72
C LEU A 390 29.86 5.27 -11.08
N SER A 391 28.91 5.78 -11.87
CA SER A 391 28.67 5.42 -13.27
C SER A 391 28.69 6.67 -14.14
N GLY A 392 29.42 6.63 -15.24
CA GLY A 392 29.40 7.71 -16.21
C GLY A 392 30.58 7.70 -17.18
N CYS A 393 30.66 8.77 -17.96
CA CYS A 393 31.72 8.99 -18.95
C CYS A 393 32.99 9.57 -18.32
N ARG A 394 34.04 9.77 -19.14
CA ARG A 394 35.33 10.37 -18.72
C ARG A 394 35.15 11.62 -17.88
N SER A 395 34.35 12.58 -18.32
CA SER A 395 34.16 13.86 -17.63
C SER A 395 33.47 13.70 -16.27
N THR A 396 32.57 12.72 -16.14
CA THR A 396 32.01 12.33 -14.85
C THR A 396 33.10 11.81 -13.90
N ILE A 397 34.00 10.97 -14.40
CA ILE A 397 35.09 10.39 -13.60
C ILE A 397 36.08 11.48 -13.18
N GLU A 398 36.47 12.36 -14.10
CA GLU A 398 37.38 13.48 -13.82
C GLU A 398 36.82 14.44 -12.77
N ALA A 399 35.51 14.73 -12.81
CA ALA A 399 34.86 15.62 -11.85
C ALA A 399 34.57 14.94 -10.49
N CYS A 400 34.11 13.68 -10.51
CA CYS A 400 33.53 13.04 -9.33
C CYS A 400 34.45 12.03 -8.63
N LEU A 401 35.49 11.50 -9.27
CA LEU A 401 36.39 10.55 -8.62
C LEU A 401 37.41 11.17 -7.63
N PRO A 402 38.06 12.31 -7.92
CA PRO A 402 39.14 12.86 -7.09
C PRO A 402 38.78 12.99 -5.62
N GLY A 403 39.66 12.54 -4.72
CA GLY A 403 39.50 12.70 -3.27
C GLY A 403 38.46 11.77 -2.62
N ARG A 404 37.73 10.97 -3.39
CA ARG A 404 36.66 10.09 -2.88
C ARG A 404 37.09 8.64 -2.73
N ASN A 405 36.30 7.85 -2.00
CA ASN A 405 36.56 6.44 -1.75
C ASN A 405 35.60 5.52 -2.53
N VAL A 406 35.53 5.75 -3.83
CA VAL A 406 34.71 4.94 -4.74
C VAL A 406 35.29 3.53 -4.82
N SER A 407 34.46 2.52 -4.61
CA SER A 407 34.84 1.10 -4.71
C SER A 407 34.32 0.44 -5.99
N ILE A 408 33.22 0.97 -6.55
CA ILE A 408 32.58 0.43 -7.75
C ILE A 408 32.54 1.53 -8.82
N LEU A 409 33.18 1.25 -9.95
CA LEU A 409 33.19 2.16 -11.09
C LEU A 409 32.56 1.48 -12.32
N ILE A 410 31.54 2.11 -12.88
CA ILE A 410 31.03 1.79 -14.21
C ILE A 410 31.49 2.88 -15.18
N TRP A 411 32.37 2.48 -16.06
CA TRP A 411 32.94 3.34 -17.08
C TRP A 411 32.15 3.23 -18.37
N GLU A 412 31.44 4.28 -18.73
CA GLU A 412 30.68 4.36 -19.98
C GLU A 412 31.49 5.12 -21.05
N GLU A 413 31.83 4.48 -22.18
CA GLU A 413 32.48 5.17 -23.30
C GLU A 413 31.49 6.12 -24.00
N CYS A 414 31.97 7.31 -24.38
CA CYS A 414 31.20 8.31 -25.12
C CYS A 414 31.75 8.40 -26.54
N GLU A 415 30.87 8.36 -27.56
CA GLU A 415 31.20 8.16 -28.98
C GLU A 415 32.02 9.27 -29.66
N SER A 416 32.56 10.25 -28.92
CA SER A 416 33.01 11.53 -29.49
C SER A 416 34.47 11.94 -29.21
N TYR A 417 35.40 11.03 -28.84
CA TYR A 417 36.75 11.43 -28.43
C TYR A 417 37.92 10.64 -29.06
N ASP A 418 39.03 11.35 -29.26
CA ASP A 418 40.33 10.83 -29.70
C ASP A 418 41.08 10.18 -28.50
N PRO A 419 41.45 8.89 -28.56
CA PRO A 419 42.14 8.14 -27.50
C PRO A 419 43.48 8.70 -27.00
N LEU A 420 44.09 9.65 -27.71
CA LEU A 420 45.48 10.08 -27.48
C LEU A 420 45.67 11.12 -26.35
N GLU A 421 44.62 11.79 -25.87
CA GLU A 421 44.70 12.91 -24.89
C GLU A 421 44.57 12.49 -23.40
N TRP A 422 44.86 11.23 -23.07
CA TRP A 422 44.51 10.65 -21.78
C TRP A 422 45.62 10.20 -20.79
N PRO A 423 46.94 10.24 -21.10
CA PRO A 423 47.96 9.77 -20.16
C PRO A 423 48.03 10.52 -18.82
N ASP A 424 47.86 11.85 -18.81
CA ASP A 424 48.17 12.68 -17.64
C ASP A 424 47.09 12.66 -16.56
N THR A 425 45.81 12.69 -16.95
CA THR A 425 44.69 12.63 -15.99
C THR A 425 44.63 11.30 -15.24
N LEU A 426 44.88 10.18 -15.91
CA LEU A 426 44.88 8.85 -15.29
C LEU A 426 45.97 8.72 -14.22
N ARG A 427 47.11 9.37 -14.43
CA ARG A 427 48.18 9.44 -13.43
C ARG A 427 47.73 10.22 -12.19
N LEU A 428 46.99 11.32 -12.36
CA LEU A 428 46.46 12.12 -11.25
C LEU A 428 45.43 11.34 -10.42
N LEU A 429 44.63 10.49 -11.06
CA LEU A 429 43.62 9.64 -10.42
C LEU A 429 44.18 8.30 -9.91
N SER A 430 45.49 8.06 -10.01
CA SER A 430 46.09 6.76 -9.72
C SER A 430 45.82 6.27 -8.29
N LYS A 431 45.71 7.18 -7.32
CA LYS A 431 45.40 6.86 -5.93
C LYS A 431 43.97 6.34 -5.76
N GLU A 432 43.02 7.00 -6.41
CA GLU A 432 41.59 6.65 -6.38
C GLU A 432 41.31 5.38 -7.18
N LEU A 433 41.90 5.25 -8.37
CA LEU A 433 41.83 4.04 -9.19
C LEU A 433 42.37 2.80 -8.46
N GLY A 434 43.40 2.99 -7.62
CA GLY A 434 43.96 1.94 -6.78
C GLY A 434 43.06 1.42 -5.67
N ARG A 435 41.93 2.08 -5.38
CA ARG A 435 40.93 1.68 -4.37
C ARG A 435 39.75 0.91 -4.95
N LEU A 436 39.60 0.91 -6.28
CA LEU A 436 38.50 0.23 -6.94
C LEU A 436 38.56 -1.27 -6.68
N LYS A 437 37.44 -1.83 -6.23
CA LYS A 437 37.24 -3.27 -6.04
C LYS A 437 36.46 -3.89 -7.20
N ALA A 438 35.59 -3.13 -7.87
CA ALA A 438 34.84 -3.59 -9.03
C ALA A 438 34.84 -2.56 -10.16
N LEU A 439 35.12 -3.02 -11.38
CA LEU A 439 35.20 -2.19 -12.57
C LEU A 439 34.37 -2.79 -13.71
N ARG A 440 33.48 -1.98 -14.29
CA ARG A 440 32.72 -2.33 -15.49
C ARG A 440 33.10 -1.39 -16.62
N LEU A 441 33.42 -1.93 -17.78
CA LEU A 441 33.75 -1.17 -18.98
C LEU A 441 32.66 -1.36 -20.04
N LEU A 442 31.90 -0.29 -20.31
CA LEU A 442 30.75 -0.27 -21.23
C LEU A 442 31.07 0.49 -22.53
N ASN A 443 30.70 -0.10 -23.67
CA ASN A 443 30.77 0.50 -25.02
C ASN A 443 32.16 0.81 -25.59
N TRP A 444 33.24 0.18 -25.11
CA TRP A 444 34.62 0.41 -25.58
C TRP A 444 34.81 -0.13 -27.02
N LYS A 445 34.65 0.72 -28.04
CA LYS A 445 34.68 0.36 -29.47
C LYS A 445 36.07 0.50 -30.11
N TYR A 446 37.02 1.21 -29.50
CA TYR A 446 38.32 1.52 -30.10
C TYR A 446 39.51 1.13 -29.21
N ARG A 447 40.68 0.94 -29.84
CA ARG A 447 41.96 0.50 -29.25
C ARG A 447 42.51 1.49 -28.20
N CYS A 448 41.84 1.63 -27.07
CA CYS A 448 42.43 2.23 -25.89
C CYS A 448 43.26 1.13 -25.20
N GLN A 449 44.57 1.16 -25.45
CA GLN A 449 45.52 0.49 -24.56
C GLN A 449 45.17 0.96 -23.15
N LEU A 450 44.71 0.03 -22.32
CA LEU A 450 44.29 0.27 -20.95
C LEU A 450 45.57 0.54 -20.12
N ARG A 451 46.30 1.62 -20.44
CA ARG A 451 47.51 2.08 -19.75
C ARG A 451 47.23 2.39 -18.28
N SER A 452 45.95 2.54 -17.93
CA SER A 452 45.44 2.67 -16.57
C SER A 452 45.44 1.37 -15.75
N VAL A 453 45.60 0.19 -16.36
CA VAL A 453 45.55 -1.10 -15.62
C VAL A 453 46.61 -1.18 -14.53
N GLN A 454 47.77 -0.56 -14.75
CA GLN A 454 48.82 -0.47 -13.73
C GLN A 454 48.39 0.23 -12.43
N TYR A 455 47.34 1.03 -12.47
CA TYR A 455 46.77 1.71 -11.30
C TYR A 455 45.66 0.90 -10.62
N LEU A 456 45.09 -0.12 -11.26
CA LEU A 456 43.93 -0.91 -10.80
C LEU A 456 44.31 -2.05 -9.83
N LYS A 457 45.06 -1.73 -8.77
CA LYS A 457 45.73 -2.72 -7.91
C LYS A 457 44.79 -3.59 -7.06
N GLN A 458 43.57 -3.14 -6.81
CA GLN A 458 42.62 -3.80 -5.89
C GLN A 458 41.38 -4.38 -6.57
N VAL A 459 41.30 -4.32 -7.91
CA VAL A 459 40.13 -4.80 -8.64
C VAL A 459 40.00 -6.32 -8.48
N GLN A 460 38.85 -6.74 -7.96
CA GLN A 460 38.45 -8.13 -7.73
C GLN A 460 37.46 -8.62 -8.79
N TYR A 461 36.63 -7.71 -9.28
CA TYR A 461 35.59 -8.01 -10.26
C TYR A 461 35.72 -7.11 -11.48
N LEU A 462 35.80 -7.73 -12.66
CA LEU A 462 35.90 -7.03 -13.94
C LEU A 462 34.78 -7.50 -14.87
N GLU A 463 33.94 -6.57 -15.32
CA GLU A 463 33.12 -6.79 -16.50
C GLU A 463 33.74 -6.02 -17.66
N ILE A 464 34.10 -6.76 -18.71
CA ILE A 464 34.81 -6.22 -19.86
C ILE A 464 34.13 -6.64 -21.16
N SER A 465 34.07 -5.69 -22.09
CA SER A 465 33.62 -5.88 -23.46
C SER A 465 34.82 -5.63 -24.39
N HIS A 466 35.76 -6.57 -24.52
CA HIS A 466 37.02 -6.35 -25.24
C HIS A 466 37.42 -7.56 -26.11
N GLU A 467 38.10 -7.29 -27.24
CA GLU A 467 38.78 -8.29 -28.08
C GLU A 467 39.87 -9.09 -27.32
N GLU A 468 40.05 -10.35 -27.71
CA GLU A 468 40.90 -11.36 -27.05
C GLU A 468 42.39 -10.96 -26.92
N THR A 469 42.92 -10.20 -27.89
CA THR A 469 44.36 -9.92 -28.03
C THR A 469 44.97 -9.09 -26.89
N THR A 470 44.18 -8.28 -26.19
CA THR A 470 44.66 -7.52 -25.01
C THR A 470 44.11 -8.07 -23.70
N LEU A 471 43.13 -8.99 -23.73
CA LEU A 471 42.52 -9.55 -22.54
C LEU A 471 43.59 -10.17 -21.63
N HIS A 472 44.49 -10.98 -22.20
CA HIS A 472 45.57 -11.60 -21.44
C HIS A 472 46.46 -10.56 -20.74
N SER A 473 46.83 -9.48 -21.45
CA SER A 473 47.64 -8.41 -20.87
C SER A 473 46.96 -7.69 -19.70
N ILE A 474 45.64 -7.53 -19.75
CA ILE A 474 44.85 -6.93 -18.68
C ILE A 474 44.77 -7.88 -17.48
N LEU A 475 44.51 -9.17 -17.72
CA LEU A 475 44.41 -10.19 -16.68
C LEU A 475 45.73 -10.36 -15.92
N PHE A 476 46.87 -10.40 -16.63
CA PHE A 476 48.20 -10.45 -16.00
C PHE A 476 48.49 -9.23 -15.12
N ALA A 477 47.98 -8.07 -15.50
CA ALA A 477 48.19 -6.83 -14.75
C ALA A 477 47.19 -6.63 -13.59
N LEU A 478 46.22 -7.55 -13.40
CA LEU A 478 45.23 -7.53 -12.33
C LEU A 478 45.38 -8.75 -11.38
N PRO A 479 46.37 -8.73 -10.47
CA PRO A 479 46.74 -9.89 -9.67
C PRO A 479 45.70 -10.31 -8.60
N ARG A 480 44.70 -9.48 -8.34
CA ARG A 480 43.64 -9.72 -7.34
C ARG A 480 42.29 -10.06 -7.97
N LEU A 481 42.25 -10.22 -9.28
CA LEU A 481 41.02 -10.52 -9.99
C LEU A 481 40.54 -11.93 -9.64
N ILE A 482 39.31 -12.01 -9.12
CA ILE A 482 38.66 -13.27 -8.73
C ILE A 482 37.45 -13.59 -9.60
N GLY A 483 36.83 -12.57 -10.22
CA GLY A 483 35.64 -12.75 -11.06
C GLY A 483 35.72 -11.95 -12.35
N LEU A 484 35.48 -12.63 -13.47
CA LEU A 484 35.45 -12.05 -14.82
C LEU A 484 34.07 -12.23 -15.46
N ILE A 485 33.53 -11.17 -16.08
CA ILE A 485 32.17 -11.18 -16.62
C ILE A 485 32.17 -10.72 -18.08
N PHE A 486 31.44 -11.46 -18.92
CA PHE A 486 31.26 -11.20 -20.34
C PHE A 486 29.77 -10.98 -20.69
N PRO A 487 29.34 -9.75 -21.03
CA PRO A 487 27.96 -9.43 -21.40
C PRO A 487 27.59 -9.89 -22.82
N TYR A 488 26.28 -10.04 -23.09
CA TYR A 488 25.76 -10.63 -24.33
C TYR A 488 25.94 -9.75 -25.56
N GLU A 489 25.73 -8.44 -25.41
CA GLU A 489 25.73 -7.43 -26.49
C GLU A 489 27.03 -7.44 -27.34
N PHE A 490 28.08 -8.13 -26.89
CA PHE A 490 29.40 -8.17 -27.50
C PHE A 490 29.94 -9.56 -27.88
N GLN A 491 29.21 -10.66 -27.65
CA GLN A 491 29.58 -11.99 -28.18
C GLN A 491 29.58 -12.07 -29.72
N GLN A 492 29.13 -11.01 -30.41
CA GLN A 492 29.24 -10.90 -31.86
C GLN A 492 30.63 -10.46 -32.34
N ARG A 493 31.50 -9.94 -31.44
CA ARG A 493 32.79 -9.31 -31.80
C ARG A 493 34.02 -9.99 -31.19
N THR A 494 33.85 -10.77 -30.14
CA THR A 494 34.94 -11.49 -29.46
C THR A 494 34.59 -12.96 -29.37
N ASP A 495 35.48 -13.84 -29.85
CA ASP A 495 35.24 -15.27 -29.80
C ASP A 495 35.54 -15.83 -28.41
N VAL A 496 34.49 -15.87 -27.57
CA VAL A 496 34.53 -16.56 -26.26
C VAL A 496 34.17 -18.05 -26.38
N SER A 497 34.07 -18.61 -27.59
CA SER A 497 33.73 -20.02 -27.80
C SER A 497 34.78 -20.98 -27.24
N GLY A 498 36.07 -20.60 -27.29
CA GLY A 498 37.16 -21.36 -26.68
C GLY A 498 36.95 -21.59 -25.18
N ILE A 499 36.53 -20.54 -24.46
CA ILE A 499 36.24 -20.61 -23.02
C ILE A 499 34.99 -21.45 -22.72
N ARG A 500 34.01 -21.51 -23.63
CA ARG A 500 32.74 -22.24 -23.44
C ARG A 500 32.86 -23.78 -23.55
N SER A 501 34.06 -24.32 -23.76
CA SER A 501 34.33 -25.75 -23.74
C SER A 501 34.92 -26.20 -22.41
N PRO A 502 34.61 -27.39 -21.87
CA PRO A 502 35.22 -27.86 -20.62
C PRO A 502 36.76 -27.86 -20.65
N THR A 503 37.35 -28.16 -21.81
CA THR A 503 38.80 -28.13 -22.02
C THR A 503 39.35 -26.71 -22.02
N GLY A 504 38.76 -25.79 -22.80
CA GLY A 504 39.24 -24.40 -22.86
C GLY A 504 38.92 -23.60 -21.59
N THR A 505 37.86 -23.93 -20.84
CA THR A 505 37.65 -23.39 -19.49
C THR A 505 38.79 -23.80 -18.56
N GLY A 506 39.18 -25.09 -18.58
CA GLY A 506 40.25 -25.62 -17.76
C GLY A 506 41.59 -24.94 -18.05
N GLU A 507 41.98 -24.89 -19.33
CA GLU A 507 43.20 -24.19 -19.79
C GLU A 507 43.21 -22.71 -19.37
N PHE A 508 42.05 -22.04 -19.42
CA PHE A 508 41.95 -20.64 -19.02
C PHE A 508 42.16 -20.44 -17.50
N PHE A 509 41.60 -21.31 -16.65
CA PHE A 509 41.83 -21.23 -15.20
C PHE A 509 43.24 -21.69 -14.80
N GLU A 510 43.89 -22.57 -15.57
CA GLU A 510 45.29 -22.92 -15.38
C GLU A 510 46.22 -21.73 -15.66
N LEU A 511 45.93 -20.95 -16.70
CA LEU A 511 46.65 -19.71 -17.01
C LEU A 511 46.41 -18.61 -15.96
N TYR A 512 45.24 -18.61 -15.31
CA TYR A 512 44.82 -17.60 -14.33
C TYR A 512 44.31 -18.23 -13.02
N PRO A 513 45.20 -18.81 -12.20
CA PRO A 513 44.81 -19.58 -11.01
C PRO A 513 44.15 -18.74 -9.92
N HIS A 514 44.24 -17.41 -9.99
CA HIS A 514 43.60 -16.49 -9.06
C HIS A 514 42.09 -16.29 -9.35
N LEU A 515 41.63 -16.61 -10.56
CA LEU A 515 40.22 -16.52 -10.94
C LEU A 515 39.41 -17.63 -10.28
N GLN A 516 38.31 -17.27 -9.64
CA GLN A 516 37.38 -18.18 -9.01
C GLN A 516 36.17 -18.50 -9.90
N PHE A 517 35.76 -17.56 -10.74
CA PHE A 517 34.66 -17.77 -11.68
C PHE A 517 34.73 -16.87 -12.93
N ILE A 518 34.08 -17.34 -13.99
CA ILE A 518 33.79 -16.59 -15.20
C ILE A 518 32.29 -16.65 -15.48
N ASP A 519 31.63 -15.49 -15.59
CA ASP A 519 30.22 -15.39 -15.90
C ASP A 519 30.01 -14.93 -17.35
N ILE A 520 29.30 -15.71 -18.16
CA ILE A 520 29.09 -15.46 -19.59
C ILE A 520 27.61 -15.35 -19.90
N GLN A 521 27.14 -14.22 -20.45
CA GLN A 521 25.73 -14.02 -20.79
C GLN A 521 25.34 -14.78 -22.08
N PRO A 522 24.34 -15.69 -22.11
CA PRO A 522 24.02 -16.51 -23.29
C PRO A 522 23.14 -15.79 -24.33
N ARG A 523 23.20 -16.27 -25.58
CA ARG A 523 22.58 -15.66 -26.77
C ARG A 523 21.05 -15.63 -26.82
N ARG A 524 20.37 -16.48 -26.04
CA ARG A 524 18.92 -16.72 -26.14
C ARG A 524 18.08 -16.18 -24.98
N SER A 525 18.64 -15.42 -24.04
CA SER A 525 17.84 -14.94 -22.92
C SER A 525 16.92 -13.79 -23.34
N GLY A 526 15.64 -14.08 -23.58
CA GLY A 526 14.58 -13.05 -23.64
C GLY A 526 14.40 -12.29 -22.31
N ILE A 527 15.10 -12.74 -21.27
CA ILE A 527 15.22 -12.10 -19.96
C ILE A 527 16.61 -11.44 -19.88
N LEU A 528 16.65 -10.11 -19.82
CA LEU A 528 17.88 -9.36 -19.57
C LEU A 528 18.54 -9.88 -18.26
N ARG A 529 19.82 -10.28 -18.30
CA ARG A 529 20.72 -10.57 -17.14
C ARG A 529 20.80 -12.02 -16.59
N ASN A 530 20.55 -13.05 -17.40
CA ASN A 530 20.93 -14.42 -17.03
C ASN A 530 22.38 -14.71 -17.45
N PHE A 531 23.23 -15.25 -16.57
CA PHE A 531 24.62 -15.61 -16.89
C PHE A 531 24.88 -17.12 -16.67
N GLU A 532 25.70 -17.70 -17.53
CA GLU A 532 26.29 -19.03 -17.36
C GLU A 532 27.59 -18.88 -16.55
N ARG A 533 27.65 -19.51 -15.38
CA ARG A 533 28.82 -19.47 -14.50
C ARG A 533 29.75 -20.66 -14.71
N TRP A 534 31.02 -20.38 -14.91
CA TRP A 534 32.11 -21.33 -15.08
C TRP A 534 33.08 -21.23 -13.90
N VAL A 535 33.56 -22.37 -13.40
CA VAL A 535 34.45 -22.47 -12.23
C VAL A 535 35.60 -23.45 -12.52
N PRO A 536 36.74 -23.37 -11.80
CA PRO A 536 37.94 -24.19 -12.08
C PRO A 536 37.72 -25.71 -12.10
N SER A 537 36.73 -26.24 -11.37
CA SER A 537 36.51 -27.68 -11.19
C SER A 537 35.73 -28.38 -12.32
N SER A 538 35.70 -27.82 -13.53
CA SER A 538 35.19 -28.44 -14.78
C SER A 538 33.73 -28.90 -14.83
N ARG A 539 32.90 -28.63 -13.80
CA ARG A 539 31.45 -28.83 -13.87
C ARG A 539 30.77 -27.50 -14.20
N ARG A 540 30.12 -27.43 -15.36
CA ARG A 540 29.07 -26.45 -15.63
C ARG A 540 28.09 -26.52 -14.45
N LEU A 541 28.04 -25.50 -13.61
CA LEU A 541 26.92 -25.36 -12.70
C LEU A 541 25.74 -24.92 -13.56
N GLU A 542 24.84 -25.86 -13.89
CA GLU A 542 23.52 -25.58 -14.45
C GLU A 542 22.68 -24.86 -13.38
N GLY A 543 23.06 -23.64 -13.08
CA GLY A 543 22.29 -22.70 -12.29
C GLY A 543 22.30 -21.40 -13.06
N THR A 544 21.19 -21.07 -13.71
CA THR A 544 21.01 -19.75 -14.29
C THR A 544 21.15 -18.74 -13.18
N VAL A 545 22.26 -18.00 -13.14
CA VAL A 545 22.45 -16.98 -12.12
C VAL A 545 21.72 -15.74 -12.63
N GLN A 546 20.52 -15.48 -12.08
CA GLN A 546 19.86 -14.18 -12.26
C GLN A 546 20.68 -13.17 -11.49
N LYS A 547 21.52 -12.41 -12.20
CA LYS A 547 22.46 -11.50 -11.54
C LYS A 547 22.26 -10.07 -12.00
N THR A 548 21.72 -9.30 -11.08
CA THR A 548 21.98 -7.86 -10.90
C THR A 548 23.39 -7.66 -10.32
N PHE A 549 24.42 -8.28 -10.95
CA PHE A 549 25.80 -8.37 -10.45
C PHE A 549 26.31 -7.00 -9.93
N TRP A 550 26.04 -5.94 -10.69
CA TRP A 550 26.46 -4.57 -10.41
C TRP A 550 25.52 -3.73 -9.54
N THR A 551 24.33 -4.22 -9.18
CA THR A 551 23.35 -3.44 -8.41
C THR A 551 22.94 -4.04 -7.07
N SER A 552 23.10 -5.34 -6.83
CA SER A 552 22.76 -6.00 -5.55
C SER A 552 23.87 -6.92 -5.01
N ASP A 553 24.53 -7.68 -5.88
CA ASP A 553 25.35 -8.81 -5.42
C ASP A 553 26.76 -8.41 -5.01
N ILE A 554 27.38 -7.45 -5.71
CA ILE A 554 28.64 -6.85 -5.26
C ILE A 554 28.44 -6.12 -3.91
N GLU A 555 27.31 -5.44 -3.72
CA GLU A 555 27.03 -4.70 -2.47
C GLU A 555 26.79 -5.65 -1.28
N GLN A 556 26.27 -6.85 -1.51
CA GLN A 556 26.09 -7.87 -0.46
C GLN A 556 27.38 -8.68 -0.17
N HIS A 557 28.27 -8.87 -1.15
CA HIS A 557 29.49 -9.68 -1.02
C HIS A 557 30.76 -8.86 -0.75
N MET A 558 30.67 -7.52 -0.76
CA MET A 558 31.72 -6.65 -0.25
C MET A 558 31.37 -6.22 1.17
N PRO A 559 31.93 -6.87 2.22
CA PRO A 559 31.88 -6.27 3.54
C PRO A 559 32.57 -4.90 3.48
N VAL A 560 31.93 -3.93 4.14
CA VAL A 560 32.46 -2.58 4.37
C VAL A 560 33.87 -2.65 4.95
#